data_AF-A0A7S1GB72-F1
#
_entry.id   AF-A0A7S1GB72-F1
#
_cell.length_a   1.000
_cell.length_b   1.000
_cell.length_c   1.000
_cell.angle_alpha   90.00
_cell.angle_beta   90.00
_cell.angle_gamma   90.00
#
_symmetry.space_group_name_H-M   'P 1'
#
loop_
_entity.id
_entity.type
_entity.pdbx_description
1 polymer ?
#
loop_
_entity_poly.entity_id
_entity_poly.type
_entity_poly.pdbx_seq_one_letter_code
_entity_poly.pdbx_strand_id
1 'polypeptide(L)'
;AAAGGLFRATHGKDDSGAPAAWAPYALEFVGTFLLCVTVATAAAAGGAGALAPLSIGFMLVSQVYANGPTSGAHLNPAVTLGIFLRGRLTGKAEDPKDDFSPMEAGGYVLSQCVAAL
;
A
#
# COMPACT_ATOMS: atom_id res chain seq x y z
N ALA A 1 13.78 -18.68 -10.80
CA ALA A 1 13.95 -19.01 -9.36
C ALA A 1 13.40 -17.90 -8.43
N ALA A 2 13.71 -16.61 -8.65
CA ALA A 2 13.24 -15.52 -7.78
C ALA A 2 11.71 -15.29 -7.77
N ALA A 3 11.04 -15.45 -8.92
CA ALA A 3 9.59 -15.25 -9.02
C ALA A 3 8.76 -16.24 -8.18
N GLY A 4 9.23 -17.49 -8.05
CA GLY A 4 8.56 -18.52 -7.24
C GLY A 4 8.71 -18.30 -5.74
N GLY A 5 9.82 -17.70 -5.30
CA GLY A 5 10.04 -17.33 -3.90
C GLY A 5 9.15 -16.18 -3.46
N LEU A 6 9.00 -15.16 -4.31
CA LEU A 6 8.10 -14.03 -4.07
C LEU A 6 6.63 -14.46 -4.07
N PHE A 7 6.22 -15.33 -5.01
CA PHE A 7 4.87 -15.91 -5.04
C PHE A 7 4.56 -16.73 -3.79
N ARG A 8 5.54 -17.48 -3.25
CA ARG A 8 5.35 -18.28 -2.02
C ARG A 8 5.37 -17.43 -0.75
N ALA A 9 6.02 -16.28 -0.78
CA ALA A 9 6.01 -15.32 0.31
C ALA A 9 4.65 -14.57 0.36
N THR A 10 4.09 -14.20 -0.78
CA THR A 10 2.80 -13.49 -0.85
C THR A 10 1.58 -14.41 -0.81
N HIS A 11 1.70 -15.67 -1.25
CA HIS A 11 0.64 -16.70 -1.16
C HIS A 11 0.88 -17.75 -0.07
N GLY A 12 1.78 -17.49 0.86
CA GLY A 12 1.86 -18.27 2.10
C GLY A 12 0.54 -18.08 2.85
N LYS A 13 -0.38 -19.02 2.66
CA LYS A 13 -1.61 -19.07 3.43
C LYS A 13 -1.25 -19.49 4.85
N ASP A 14 -1.70 -18.73 5.83
CA ASP A 14 -1.72 -19.20 7.20
C ASP A 14 -2.62 -20.45 7.32
N ASP A 15 -2.62 -21.12 8.47
CA ASP A 15 -3.40 -22.35 8.68
C ASP A 15 -4.92 -22.15 8.45
N SER A 16 -5.38 -20.89 8.39
CA SER A 16 -6.75 -20.45 8.10
C SER A 16 -7.04 -20.13 6.61
N GLY A 17 -6.03 -20.13 5.74
CA GLY A 17 -6.20 -19.87 4.31
C GLY A 17 -6.16 -18.39 3.89
N ALA A 18 -5.84 -17.49 4.81
CA ALA A 18 -5.71 -16.05 4.57
C ALA A 18 -4.26 -15.67 4.18
N PRO A 19 -4.04 -14.57 3.44
CA PRO A 19 -2.69 -14.09 3.17
C PRO A 19 -1.93 -13.82 4.48
N ALA A 20 -0.66 -14.21 4.54
CA ALA A 20 0.16 -14.06 5.74
C ALA A 20 0.10 -12.64 6.31
N ALA A 21 0.01 -12.52 7.64
CA ALA A 21 -0.18 -11.24 8.34
C ALA A 21 0.84 -10.15 7.99
N TRP A 22 2.06 -10.53 7.56
CA TRP A 22 3.10 -9.58 7.16
C TRP A 22 2.92 -9.02 5.74
N ALA A 23 2.20 -9.75 4.87
CA ALA A 23 2.04 -9.46 3.45
C ALA A 23 1.48 -8.04 3.19
N PRO A 24 0.40 -7.56 3.84
CA PRO A 24 -0.09 -6.20 3.62
C PRO A 24 0.97 -5.13 3.89
N TYR A 25 1.72 -5.23 4.99
CA TYR A 25 2.77 -4.27 5.32
C TYR A 25 3.92 -4.25 4.30
N ALA A 26 4.30 -5.43 3.77
CA ALA A 26 5.30 -5.50 2.72
C ALA A 26 4.82 -4.92 1.39
N LEU A 27 3.54 -5.11 1.05
CA LEU A 27 2.95 -4.52 -0.15
C LEU A 27 2.83 -3.00 -0.05
N GLU A 28 2.47 -2.48 1.13
CA GLU A 28 2.45 -1.05 1.42
C GLU A 28 3.86 -0.44 1.33
N PHE A 29 4.87 -1.12 1.87
CA PHE A 29 6.27 -0.72 1.75
C PHE A 29 6.72 -0.68 0.27
N VAL A 30 6.60 -1.80 -0.45
CA VAL A 30 7.07 -1.91 -1.83
C VAL A 30 6.30 -0.97 -2.76
N GLY A 31 4.98 -0.90 -2.61
CA GLY A 31 4.13 -0.04 -3.43
C GLY A 31 4.45 1.44 -3.22
N THR A 32 4.66 1.87 -1.96
CA THR A 32 5.04 3.25 -1.64
C THR A 32 6.43 3.58 -2.18
N PHE A 33 7.40 2.67 -2.01
CA PHE A 33 8.76 2.84 -2.54
C PHE A 33 8.76 3.03 -4.06
N LEU A 34 8.06 2.16 -4.81
CA LEU A 34 7.97 2.26 -6.27
C LEU A 34 7.28 3.53 -6.75
N LEU A 35 6.25 3.98 -6.02
CA LEU A 35 5.57 5.24 -6.29
C LEU A 35 6.53 6.43 -6.04
N CYS A 36 7.24 6.45 -4.92
CA CYS A 36 8.25 7.47 -4.60
C CYS A 36 9.38 7.52 -5.62
N VAL A 37 9.92 6.36 -6.04
CA VAL A 37 10.95 6.28 -7.10
C VAL A 37 10.42 6.84 -8.41
N THR A 38 9.17 6.54 -8.77
CA THR A 38 8.55 7.07 -9.99
C THR A 38 8.42 8.59 -9.93
N VAL A 39 8.00 9.14 -8.79
CA VAL A 39 7.92 10.60 -8.58
C VAL A 39 9.32 11.24 -8.64
N ALA A 40 10.31 10.65 -7.94
CA ALA A 40 11.67 11.17 -7.89
C ALA A 40 12.34 11.15 -9.28
N THR A 41 12.18 10.08 -10.03
CA THR A 41 12.72 9.96 -11.40
C THR A 41 12.01 10.91 -12.37
N ALA A 42 10.69 11.05 -12.28
CA ALA A 42 9.94 12.03 -13.07
C ALA A 42 10.36 13.47 -12.77
N ALA A 43 10.72 13.79 -11.52
CA ALA A 43 11.24 15.09 -11.12
C ALA A 43 12.69 15.31 -11.60
N ALA A 44 13.55 14.28 -11.49
CA ALA A 44 14.96 14.35 -11.88
C ALA A 44 15.18 14.47 -13.40
N ALA A 45 14.21 14.07 -14.22
CA ALA A 45 14.27 14.12 -15.68
C ALA A 45 14.22 15.54 -16.32
N GLY A 46 14.51 16.60 -15.55
CA GLY A 46 14.65 17.97 -16.07
C GLY A 46 13.47 18.90 -15.79
N GLY A 47 12.71 18.65 -14.72
CA GLY A 47 11.48 19.35 -14.39
C GLY A 47 10.28 18.53 -14.86
N ALA A 48 9.27 18.37 -14.00
CA ALA A 48 8.10 17.53 -14.25
C ALA A 48 7.49 17.83 -15.63
N GLY A 49 7.93 17.09 -16.65
CA GLY A 49 7.50 17.30 -18.03
C GLY A 49 6.00 17.06 -18.12
N ALA A 50 5.39 17.44 -19.24
CA ALA A 50 3.94 17.29 -19.43
C ALA A 50 3.43 15.85 -19.18
N LEU A 51 4.31 14.85 -19.30
CA LEU A 51 4.00 13.43 -19.08
C LEU A 51 4.26 12.92 -17.66
N ALA A 52 4.87 13.71 -16.76
CA ALA A 52 5.14 13.28 -15.39
C ALA A 52 3.85 12.86 -14.63
N PRO A 53 2.73 13.61 -14.69
CA PRO A 53 1.49 13.18 -14.05
C PRO A 53 0.94 11.86 -14.61
N LEU A 54 1.12 11.62 -15.91
CA LEU A 54 0.70 10.37 -16.55
C LEU A 54 1.50 9.19 -16.02
N SER A 55 2.83 9.30 -15.94
CA SER A 55 3.69 8.23 -15.43
C SER A 55 3.39 7.89 -13.96
N ILE A 56 3.20 8.91 -13.12
CA ILE A 56 2.86 8.74 -11.70
C ILE A 56 1.46 8.11 -11.56
N GLY A 57 0.49 8.57 -12.36
CA GLY A 57 -0.86 8.02 -12.38
C GLY A 57 -0.89 6.55 -12.79
N PHE A 58 -0.15 6.17 -13.85
CA PHE A 58 -0.05 4.77 -14.27
C PHE A 58 0.60 3.88 -13.22
N MET A 59 1.65 4.36 -12.56
CA MET A 59 2.26 3.63 -11.45
C MET A 59 1.24 3.40 -10.32
N LEU A 60 0.53 4.46 -9.90
CA LEU A 60 -0.49 4.36 -8.85
C LEU A 60 -1.60 3.36 -9.22
N VAL A 61 -2.16 3.44 -10.43
CA VAL A 61 -3.20 2.51 -10.91
C VAL A 61 -2.69 1.07 -10.91
N SER A 62 -1.45 0.85 -11.36
CA SER A 62 -0.84 -0.48 -11.34
C SER A 62 -0.73 -1.04 -9.91
N GLN A 63 -0.35 -0.22 -8.93
CA GLN A 63 -0.25 -0.66 -7.54
C GLN A 63 -1.63 -0.90 -6.92
N VAL A 64 -2.63 -0.09 -7.22
CA VAL A 64 -4.01 -0.31 -6.74
C VAL A 64 -4.56 -1.64 -7.26
N TYR A 65 -4.33 -1.96 -8.54
CA TYR A 65 -4.79 -3.21 -9.13
C TYR A 65 -4.05 -4.43 -8.53
N ALA A 66 -2.74 -4.31 -8.31
CA ALA A 66 -1.92 -5.41 -7.80
C ALA A 66 -2.09 -5.63 -6.28
N ASN A 67 -2.08 -4.55 -5.50
CA ASN A 67 -1.98 -4.60 -4.04
C ASN A 67 -3.34 -4.41 -3.35
N GLY A 68 -4.34 -3.89 -4.07
CA GLY A 68 -5.68 -3.61 -3.55
C GLY A 68 -6.34 -4.81 -2.86
N PRO A 69 -6.36 -6.01 -3.45
CA PRO A 69 -6.97 -7.19 -2.85
C PRO A 69 -6.32 -7.68 -1.55
N THR A 70 -5.09 -7.25 -1.23
CA THR A 70 -4.33 -7.75 -0.07
C THR A 70 -4.08 -6.68 0.98
N SER A 71 -3.82 -5.44 0.58
CA SER A 71 -3.49 -4.32 1.48
C SER A 71 -4.48 -3.16 1.42
N GLY A 72 -5.40 -3.14 0.45
CA GLY A 72 -6.21 -1.94 0.17
C GLY A 72 -5.44 -0.83 -0.57
N ALA A 73 -4.12 -0.98 -0.76
CA ALA A 73 -3.26 -0.07 -1.51
C ALA A 73 -3.39 1.39 -1.06
N HIS A 74 -3.16 1.64 0.22
CA HIS A 74 -3.19 2.99 0.78
C HIS A 74 -2.02 3.83 0.25
N LEU A 75 -0.82 3.24 0.23
CA LEU A 75 0.44 3.75 -0.34
C LEU A 75 0.81 5.17 0.10
N ASN A 76 0.21 5.64 1.20
CA ASN A 76 0.28 7.01 1.66
C ASN A 76 -0.21 7.12 3.12
N PRO A 77 0.62 7.68 4.03
CA PRO A 77 0.25 7.85 5.44
C PRO A 77 -1.05 8.65 5.65
N ALA A 78 -1.30 9.67 4.83
CA ALA A 78 -2.50 10.49 4.93
C ALA A 78 -3.77 9.74 4.50
N VAL A 79 -3.66 8.85 3.50
CA VAL A 79 -4.78 8.01 3.06
C VAL A 79 -5.10 6.97 4.12
N THR A 80 -4.09 6.31 4.67
CA THR A 80 -4.24 5.39 5.81
C THR A 80 -4.96 6.05 6.98
N LEU A 81 -4.53 7.26 7.37
CA LEU A 81 -5.17 8.01 8.44
C LEU A 81 -6.60 8.43 8.09
N GLY A 82 -6.86 8.84 6.85
CA GLY A 82 -8.19 9.22 6.40
C GLY A 82 -9.20 8.07 6.45
N ILE A 83 -8.77 6.86 6.07
CA ILE A 83 -9.60 5.65 6.15
C ILE A 83 -9.84 5.27 7.61
N PHE A 84 -8.79 5.30 8.45
CA PHE A 84 -8.91 5.04 9.89
C PHE A 84 -9.89 6.00 10.58
N LEU A 85 -9.78 7.31 10.31
CA LEU A 85 -10.67 8.32 10.89
C LEU A 85 -12.10 8.19 10.36
N ARG A 86 -12.28 7.87 9.07
CA ARG A 86 -13.61 7.65 8.50
C ARG A 86 -14.36 6.56 9.26
N GLY A 87 -13.73 5.42 9.53
CA GLY A 87 -14.35 4.32 10.28
C GLY A 87 -14.79 4.74 11.69
N ARG A 88 -14.01 5.61 12.35
CA ARG A 88 -14.32 6.14 13.68
C ARG A 88 -15.46 7.16 13.69
N LEU A 89 -15.60 7.97 12.64
CA LEU A 89 -16.59 9.05 12.58
C LEU A 89 -17.97 8.58 12.11
N THR A 90 -18.04 7.56 11.24
CA THR A 90 -19.32 7.08 10.72
C THR A 90 -20.07 6.18 11.71
N GLY A 91 -19.47 5.78 12.83
CA GLY A 91 -20.10 4.90 13.83
C GLY A 91 -20.48 3.52 13.29
N LYS A 92 -20.12 3.22 12.04
CA LYS A 92 -20.35 1.96 11.36
C LYS A 92 -19.26 0.98 11.77
N ALA A 93 -19.32 0.51 13.00
CA ALA A 93 -18.89 -0.84 13.36
C ALA A 93 -19.88 -1.86 12.74
N GLU A 94 -20.19 -1.73 11.44
CA GLU A 94 -21.31 -2.43 10.79
C GLU A 94 -20.84 -3.77 10.17
N ASP A 95 -19.53 -3.99 10.05
CA ASP A 95 -18.92 -5.31 9.86
C ASP A 95 -17.68 -5.44 10.78
N PRO A 96 -17.61 -6.41 11.72
CA PRO A 96 -16.43 -6.70 12.54
C PRO A 96 -15.12 -6.95 11.76
N LYS A 97 -15.17 -7.11 10.44
CA LYS A 97 -14.01 -7.24 9.55
C LYS A 97 -13.48 -5.91 9.00
N ASP A 98 -14.25 -4.82 9.13
CA ASP A 98 -13.87 -3.48 8.66
C ASP A 98 -13.17 -2.64 9.75
N ASP A 99 -12.96 -3.22 10.93
CA ASP A 99 -12.42 -2.55 12.10
C ASP A 99 -10.89 -2.42 11.99
N PHE A 100 -10.45 -1.57 11.06
CA PHE A 100 -9.04 -1.24 10.85
C PHE A 100 -8.42 -0.73 12.16
N SER A 101 -7.63 -1.59 12.79
CA SER A 101 -7.16 -1.39 14.17
C SER A 101 -6.13 -0.25 14.24
N PRO A 102 -6.03 0.49 15.37
CA PRO A 102 -5.00 1.53 15.53
C PRO A 102 -3.57 1.01 15.36
N MET A 103 -3.31 -0.25 15.72
CA MET A 103 -1.98 -0.86 15.53
C MET A 103 -1.71 -1.19 14.06
N GLU A 104 -2.72 -1.64 13.31
CA GLU A 104 -2.58 -1.93 11.88
C GLU A 104 -2.38 -0.63 11.08
N ALA A 105 -3.15 0.41 11.41
CA ALA A 105 -2.95 1.76 10.88
C ALA A 105 -1.51 2.26 11.15
N GLY A 106 -1.01 2.04 12.38
CA GLY A 106 0.36 2.36 12.76
C GLY A 106 1.39 1.58 11.93
N GLY A 107 1.17 0.29 11.70
CA GLY A 107 2.04 -0.54 10.87
C GLY A 107 2.07 -0.09 9.40
N TYR A 108 0.92 0.29 8.85
CA TYR A 108 0.83 0.86 7.49
C TYR A 108 1.61 2.17 7.40
N VAL A 109 1.34 3.12 8.30
CA VAL A 109 2.05 4.40 8.34
C VAL A 109 3.55 4.20 8.49
N LEU A 110 3.98 3.30 9.36
CA LEU A 110 5.40 2.99 9.53
C LEU A 110 6.00 2.43 8.24
N SER A 111 5.37 1.43 7.62
CA SER A 111 5.85 0.85 6.37
C SER A 111 5.96 1.88 5.23
N GLN A 112 4.96 2.75 5.10
CA GLN A 112 4.92 3.81 4.09
C GLN A 112 5.98 4.90 4.35
N CYS A 113 6.15 5.33 5.59
CA CYS A 113 7.17 6.33 5.95
C CYS A 113 8.59 5.80 5.73
N VAL A 114 8.86 4.55 6.11
CA VAL A 114 10.19 3.94 5.89
C VAL A 114 10.46 3.72 4.39
N ALA A 115 9.44 3.41 3.60
CA ALA A 115 9.56 3.28 2.15
C ALA A 115 9.86 4.60 1.41
N ALA A 116 9.55 5.74 2.03
CA ALA A 116 9.71 7.06 1.45
C ALA A 116 11.04 7.76 1.81
N LEU A 117 11.87 7.16 2.68
CA LEU A 117 13.22 7.61 3.04
C LEU A 117 14.24 7.26 1.95
#